data_AF-A0A919B0A7-F1
#
_entry.id   AF-A0A919B0A7-F1
#
_cell.length_a   1.000
_cell.length_b   1.000
_cell.length_c   1.000
_cell.angle_alpha   90.00
_cell.angle_beta   90.00
_cell.angle_gamma   90.00
#
_symmetry.space_group_name_H-M   'P 1'
#
loop_
_entity.id
_entity.type
_entity.pdbx_description
1 polymer ?
#
loop_
_entity_poly.entity_id
_entity_poly.type
_entity_poly.pdbx_seq_one_letter_code
_entity_poly.pdbx_strand_id
1 'polypeptide(L)'
;MSYRQGAYVIDTRENRLAQVVGGTDARVQVRRPGGGGRPWEVPFTALRLATRAEREAAGLRASAARPPLSPVGCKECAELEAARRQAVLGRDKEEITDATVAIRSHFRNAHILPRRDV
;
A
#
# COMPACT_ATOMS: atom_id res chain seq x y z
N MET A 1 21.11 -1.10 -17.94
CA MET A 1 20.52 -1.15 -16.58
C MET A 1 19.37 -0.15 -16.56
N SER A 2 18.15 -0.62 -16.31
CA SER A 2 16.97 0.25 -16.25
C SER A 2 16.29 0.12 -14.89
N TYR A 3 15.69 1.22 -14.44
CA TYR A 3 14.82 1.17 -13.26
C TYR A 3 13.48 0.55 -13.64
N ARG A 4 12.93 -0.25 -12.73
CA ARG A 4 11.55 -0.76 -12.86
C ARG A 4 10.56 0.41 -12.94
N GLN A 5 9.61 0.35 -13.86
CA GLN A 5 8.49 1.29 -13.90
C GLN A 5 7.73 1.29 -12.56
N GLY A 6 7.44 2.48 -12.03
CA GLY A 6 6.83 2.68 -10.73
C GLY A 6 7.83 2.80 -9.57
N ALA A 7 9.13 2.54 -9.78
CA ALA A 7 10.15 2.76 -8.76
C ALA A 7 10.28 4.24 -8.39
N TYR A 8 10.65 4.52 -7.14
CA TYR A 8 10.93 5.87 -6.66
C TYR A 8 12.44 6.11 -6.64
N VAL A 9 12.86 7.21 -7.26
CA VAL A 9 14.25 7.59 -7.44
C VAL A 9 14.47 9.04 -7.02
N ILE A 10 15.68 9.36 -6.60
CA ILE A 10 16.13 10.73 -6.37
C ILE A 10 16.97 11.16 -7.59
N ASP A 11 16.57 12.25 -8.24
CA ASP A 11 17.43 13.00 -9.16
C ASP A 11 18.46 13.77 -8.33
N THR A 12 19.72 13.33 -8.40
CA THR A 12 20.80 13.88 -7.59
C THR A 12 21.23 15.27 -8.03
N ARG A 13 20.84 15.72 -9.23
CA ARG A 13 21.16 17.07 -9.74
C ARG A 13 20.38 18.15 -8.99
N GLU A 14 19.14 17.85 -8.63
CA GLU A 14 18.21 18.77 -7.97
C GLU A 14 17.77 18.27 -6.58
N ASN A 15 18.34 17.16 -6.11
CA ASN A 15 17.92 16.42 -4.91
C ASN A 15 16.40 16.23 -4.84
N ARG A 16 15.81 15.78 -5.96
CA ARG A 16 14.37 15.77 -6.15
C ARG A 16 13.82 14.36 -6.31
N LEU A 17 12.76 14.07 -5.56
CA LEU A 17 12.07 12.79 -5.63
C LEU A 17 11.18 12.69 -6.87
N ALA A 18 11.28 11.55 -7.56
CA ALA A 18 10.52 11.26 -8.76
C ALA A 18 10.10 9.79 -8.83
N GLN A 19 9.03 9.51 -9.58
CA GLN A 19 8.58 8.17 -9.90
C GLN A 19 8.96 7.82 -11.33
N VAL A 20 9.58 6.66 -11.54
CA VAL A 20 9.94 6.15 -12.87
C VAL A 20 8.67 5.78 -13.63
N VAL A 21 8.52 6.34 -14.83
CA VAL A 21 7.40 6.05 -15.74
C VAL A 21 7.83 5.21 -16.93
N GLY A 22 9.12 5.15 -17.22
CA GLY A 22 9.71 4.37 -18.31
C GLY A 22 11.13 4.84 -18.58
N GLY A 23 11.71 4.40 -19.69
CA GLY A 23 13.02 4.87 -20.14
C GLY A 23 13.87 3.76 -20.75
N THR A 24 15.02 4.18 -21.25
CA THR A 24 16.08 3.34 -21.79
C THR A 24 17.22 3.24 -20.78
N ASP A 25 18.25 2.46 -21.11
CA ASP A 25 19.42 2.27 -20.24
C ASP A 25 20.23 3.56 -19.98
N ALA A 26 20.10 4.57 -20.85
CA ALA A 26 20.81 5.85 -20.72
C ALA A 26 19.93 6.97 -20.15
N ARG A 27 18.64 6.98 -20.46
CA ARG A 27 17.70 8.04 -20.11
C ARG A 27 16.44 7.45 -19.49
N VAL A 28 16.13 7.92 -18.29
CA VAL A 28 14.98 7.46 -17.53
C VAL A 28 13.94 8.57 -17.53
N GLN A 29 12.72 8.22 -17.93
CA GLN A 29 11.57 9.11 -17.82
C GLN A 29 11.00 9.00 -16.42
N VAL A 30 10.94 10.13 -15.74
CA VAL A 30 10.42 10.25 -14.38
C VAL A 30 9.34 11.31 -14.31
N ARG A 31 8.47 11.22 -13.31
CA ARG A 31 7.42 12.21 -13.05
C ARG A 31 7.35 12.56 -11.58
N ARG A 32 6.62 13.63 -11.24
CA ARG A 32 6.37 13.96 -9.83
C ARG A 32 5.55 12.83 -9.19
N PRO A 33 5.91 12.39 -7.98
CA PRO A 33 5.09 11.47 -7.22
C PRO A 33 3.70 12.07 -6.98
N GLY A 34 2.64 11.26 -7.09
CA GLY A 34 1.24 11.71 -6.93
C GLY A 34 0.51 12.03 -8.24
N GLY A 35 1.16 11.91 -9.41
CA GLY A 35 0.47 11.90 -10.70
C GLY A 35 0.21 13.27 -11.35
N GLY A 36 0.93 14.32 -10.93
CA GLY A 36 0.85 15.66 -11.53
C GLY A 36 2.05 16.02 -12.40
N GLY A 37 1.81 16.78 -13.47
CA GLY A 37 2.84 17.33 -14.37
C GLY A 37 3.35 16.38 -15.45
N ARG A 38 3.99 16.97 -16.47
CA ARG A 38 4.58 16.21 -17.60
C ARG A 38 5.81 15.43 -17.12
N PRO A 39 6.00 14.17 -17.53
CA PRO A 39 7.25 13.47 -17.29
C PRO A 39 8.44 14.22 -17.90
N TRP A 40 9.58 14.14 -17.25
CA TRP A 40 10.85 14.68 -17.74
C TRP A 40 11.92 13.58 -17.75
N GLU A 41 12.99 13.81 -18.51
CA GLU A 41 14.07 12.85 -18.69
C GLU A 41 15.29 13.17 -17.81
N VAL A 42 15.84 12.14 -17.20
CA VAL A 42 17.03 12.21 -16.34
C VAL A 42 18.03 11.14 -16.80
N PRO A 43 19.34 11.45 -16.89
CA PRO A 43 20.36 10.43 -17.12
C PRO A 43 20.31 9.35 -16.04
N PHE A 44 20.48 8.07 -16.42
CA PHE A 44 20.49 6.97 -15.44
C PHE A 44 21.54 7.17 -14.34
N THR A 45 22.70 7.72 -14.70
CA THR A 45 23.82 8.02 -13.79
C THR A 45 23.52 9.14 -12.79
N ALA A 46 22.51 9.96 -13.05
CA ALA A 46 22.05 11.02 -12.15
C ALA A 46 20.87 10.58 -11.25
N LEU A 47 20.54 9.29 -11.28
CA LEU A 47 19.47 8.72 -10.46
C LEU A 47 20.03 7.72 -9.46
N ARG A 48 19.49 7.77 -8.24
CA ARG A 48 19.61 6.69 -7.26
C ARG A 48 18.24 6.26 -6.76
N LEU A 49 18.14 5.03 -6.26
CA LEU A 49 16.95 4.60 -5.54
C LEU A 49 16.68 5.50 -4.34
N ALA A 50 15.43 5.92 -4.19
CA ALA A 50 14.99 6.63 -3.01
C ALA A 50 14.95 5.68 -1.81
N THR A 51 15.52 6.10 -0.69
CA THR A 51 15.47 5.34 0.56
C THR A 51 14.05 5.31 1.11
N ARG A 52 13.79 4.44 2.09
CA ARG A 52 12.49 4.38 2.76
C ARG A 52 12.14 5.70 3.45
N ALA A 53 13.07 6.28 4.20
CA ALA A 53 12.88 7.53 4.92
C ALA A 53 12.55 8.70 3.99
N GLU A 54 13.20 8.79 2.83
CA GLU A 54 12.93 9.85 1.84
C GLU A 54 11.55 9.71 1.20
N ARG A 55 11.09 8.48 0.97
CA ARG A 55 9.72 8.23 0.50
C ARG A 55 8.71 8.65 1.57
N GLU A 56 8.94 8.26 2.82
CA GLU A 56 8.06 8.61 3.95
C GLU A 56 7.98 10.12 4.18
N ALA A 57 9.12 10.83 4.13
CA ALA A 57 9.19 12.29 4.25
C ALA A 57 8.42 13.03 3.15
N ALA A 58 8.36 12.46 1.94
CA ALA A 58 7.59 13.00 0.83
C ALA A 58 6.10 12.61 0.86
N GLY A 59 5.61 12.02 1.96
CA GLY A 59 4.25 11.51 2.08
C GLY A 59 3.97 10.29 1.19
N LEU A 60 4.99 9.77 0.51
CA LEU A 60 4.93 8.53 -0.24
C LEU A 60 5.09 7.40 0.75
N ARG A 61 4.00 7.13 1.45
CA ARG A 61 3.89 5.97 2.31
C ARG A 61 4.35 4.77 1.49
N ALA A 62 5.48 4.17 1.91
CA ALA A 62 5.74 2.79 1.57
C ALA A 62 4.45 2.03 1.89
N SER A 63 4.14 0.99 1.12
CA SER A 63 2.99 0.09 1.28
C SER A 63 2.70 -0.40 2.72
N ALA A 64 3.49 -0.03 3.72
CA ALA A 64 3.32 -0.27 5.15
C ALA A 64 2.38 0.71 5.88
N ALA A 65 1.94 1.83 5.27
CA ALA A 65 1.10 2.81 5.95
C ALA A 65 -0.27 3.07 5.28
N ARG A 66 -0.72 2.11 4.48
CA ARG A 66 -2.15 1.80 4.41
C ARG A 66 -2.43 1.00 5.71
N PRO A 67 -3.42 1.35 6.56
CA PRO A 67 -3.92 0.36 7.51
C PRO A 67 -4.17 -0.91 6.69
N PRO A 68 -3.67 -2.07 7.12
CA PRO A 68 -3.53 -3.15 6.18
C PRO A 68 -4.91 -3.42 5.57
N LEU A 69 -4.96 -3.38 4.24
CA LEU A 69 -6.00 -4.09 3.47
C LEU A 69 -6.00 -5.59 3.85
N SER A 70 -4.98 -6.03 4.58
CA SER A 70 -4.86 -7.33 5.20
C SER A 70 -5.45 -7.30 6.62
N PRO A 71 -6.24 -8.30 7.02
CA PRO A 71 -6.73 -8.45 8.38
C PRO A 71 -5.62 -8.84 9.38
N VAL A 72 -4.40 -9.09 8.91
CA VAL A 72 -3.25 -9.51 9.73
C VAL A 72 -2.90 -8.41 10.76
N GLY A 73 -3.02 -8.75 12.04
CA GLY A 73 -2.76 -7.86 13.16
C GLY A 73 -3.96 -7.04 13.65
N CYS A 74 -5.13 -7.16 13.02
CA CYS A 74 -6.36 -6.55 13.53
C CYS A 74 -6.91 -7.36 14.71
N LYS A 75 -7.03 -6.72 15.88
CA LYS A 75 -7.53 -7.37 17.10
C LYS A 75 -8.97 -7.87 16.92
N GLU A 76 -9.84 -7.05 16.33
CA GLU A 76 -11.24 -7.39 16.08
C GLU A 76 -11.37 -8.57 15.09
N CYS A 77 -10.55 -8.62 14.03
CA CYS A 77 -10.50 -9.80 13.14
C CYS A 77 -10.16 -11.07 13.92
N ALA A 78 -9.17 -11.03 14.81
CA ALA A 78 -8.77 -12.19 15.60
C ALA A 78 -9.87 -12.67 16.57
N GLU A 79 -10.60 -11.74 17.17
CA GLU A 79 -11.74 -12.02 18.05
C GLU A 79 -12.90 -12.66 17.27
N LEU A 80 -13.26 -12.11 16.11
CA LEU A 80 -14.32 -12.66 15.25
C LEU A 80 -13.96 -14.05 14.70
N GLU A 81 -12.70 -14.28 14.33
CA GLU A 81 -12.22 -15.61 13.94
C GLU A 81 -12.27 -16.61 15.11
N ALA A 82 -11.94 -16.17 16.33
CA ALA A 82 -12.06 -16.99 17.53
C ALA A 82 -13.52 -17.37 17.81
N ALA A 83 -14.45 -16.42 17.70
CA ALA A 83 -15.89 -16.66 17.84
C ALA A 83 -16.39 -17.68 16.80
N ARG A 84 -15.98 -17.55 15.53
CA ARG A 84 -16.34 -18.54 14.50
C ARG A 84 -15.79 -19.93 14.82
N ARG A 85 -14.55 -20.04 15.32
CA ARG A 85 -13.98 -21.33 15.75
C ARG A 85 -14.80 -21.96 16.87
N GLN A 86 -15.25 -21.17 17.85
CA GLN A 86 -16.09 -21.67 18.94
C GLN A 86 -17.46 -22.14 18.42
N ALA A 87 -18.10 -21.38 17.53
CA ALA A 87 -19.37 -21.79 16.92
C ALA A 87 -19.23 -23.11 16.13
N VAL A 88 -18.12 -23.29 15.40
CA VAL A 88 -17.84 -24.55 14.69
C VAL A 88 -17.68 -25.72 15.67
N LEU A 89 -17.03 -25.52 16.81
CA LEU A 89 -16.91 -26.53 17.86
C LEU A 89 -18.26 -26.87 18.49
N GLY A 90 -19.11 -25.87 18.73
CA GLY A 90 -20.48 -26.03 19.23
C GLY A 90 -21.43 -26.70 18.23
N ARG A 91 -21.06 -26.74 16.95
CA ARG A 91 -21.86 -27.29 15.82
C ARG A 91 -23.21 -26.58 15.61
N ASP A 92 -23.36 -25.38 16.15
CA ASP A 92 -24.53 -24.54 15.91
C ASP A 92 -24.39 -23.84 14.54
N LYS A 93 -25.24 -24.23 13.59
CA LYS A 93 -25.18 -23.72 12.22
C LYS A 93 -25.56 -22.23 12.13
N GLU A 94 -26.42 -21.77 13.02
CA GLU A 94 -26.86 -20.38 13.07
C GLU A 94 -25.72 -19.50 13.58
N GLU A 95 -25.10 -19.88 14.70
CA GLU A 95 -23.93 -19.17 15.25
C GLU A 95 -22.73 -19.16 14.28
N ILE A 96 -22.49 -20.27 13.56
CA ILE A 96 -21.44 -20.34 12.54
C ILE A 96 -21.71 -19.34 11.40
N THR A 97 -22.97 -19.21 11.01
CA THR A 97 -23.40 -18.30 9.93
C THR A 97 -23.23 -16.85 10.39
N ASP A 98 -23.72 -16.51 11.58
CA ASP A 98 -23.62 -15.18 12.16
C ASP A 98 -22.16 -14.74 12.34
N ALA A 99 -21.31 -15.60 12.88
CA ALA A 99 -19.88 -15.33 13.01
C ALA A 99 -19.22 -15.11 11.64
N THR A 100 -19.65 -15.85 10.61
CA THR A 100 -19.15 -15.66 9.24
C THR A 100 -19.60 -14.33 8.65
N VAL A 101 -20.85 -13.92 8.87
CA VAL A 101 -21.39 -12.62 8.45
C VAL A 101 -20.64 -11.48 9.15
N ALA A 102 -20.37 -11.61 10.45
CA ALA A 102 -19.65 -10.62 11.24
C ALA A 102 -18.21 -10.39 10.72
N ILE A 103 -17.46 -11.46 10.43
CA ILE A 103 -16.11 -11.36 9.82
C ILE A 103 -16.17 -10.59 8.49
N ARG A 104 -17.12 -10.94 7.61
CA ARG A 104 -17.24 -10.30 6.28
C ARG A 104 -17.63 -8.82 6.38
N SER A 105 -18.54 -8.49 7.29
CA SER A 105 -18.97 -7.12 7.55
C SER A 105 -17.81 -6.28 8.09
N HIS A 106 -17.09 -6.79 9.09
CA HIS A 106 -15.91 -6.12 9.64
C HIS A 106 -14.83 -5.92 8.56
N PHE A 107 -14.49 -6.95 7.79
CA PHE A 107 -13.50 -6.83 6.71
C PHE A 107 -13.89 -5.75 5.70
N ARG A 108 -15.16 -5.72 5.29
CA ARG A 108 -15.67 -4.70 4.36
C ARG A 108 -15.57 -3.29 4.95
N ASN A 109 -16.00 -3.09 6.19
CA ASN A 109 -16.15 -1.75 6.77
C ASN A 109 -14.86 -1.20 7.40
N ALA A 110 -13.98 -2.05 7.92
CA ALA A 110 -12.75 -1.62 8.57
C ALA A 110 -11.54 -1.63 7.62
N HIS A 111 -11.50 -2.57 6.66
CA HIS A 111 -10.31 -2.77 5.82
C HIS A 111 -10.51 -2.35 4.35
N ILE A 112 -11.67 -2.63 3.75
CA ILE A 112 -11.92 -2.30 2.32
C ILE A 112 -12.48 -0.88 2.16
N LEU A 113 -13.53 -0.55 2.89
CA LEU A 113 -14.27 0.72 2.83
C LEU A 113 -14.30 1.37 4.22
N PRO A 114 -13.14 1.75 4.80
CA PRO A 114 -13.13 2.50 6.05
C PRO A 114 -13.98 3.76 5.86
N ARG A 115 -15.02 3.91 6.68
CA ARG A 115 -15.80 5.15 6.70
C ARG A 115 -14.81 6.27 7.02
N ARG A 116 -14.84 7.31 6.20
CA ARG A 116 -14.15 8.56 6.50
C ARG A 116 -15.11 9.35 7.37
N ASP A 117 -14.84 9.38 8.66
CA ASP A 117 -15.40 10.35 9.58
C ASP A 117 -15.10 11.74 9.00
N VAL A 118 -16.17 12.49 8.68
CA VAL A 118 -16.15 13.92 8.27
C VAL A 118 -16.21 14.76 9.53
#